data_AF-A0A2V7DX08-F1
#
_entry.id   AF-A0A2V7DX08-F1
#
_cell.length_a   1.000
_cell.length_b   1.000
_cell.length_c   1.000
_cell.angle_alpha   90.00
_cell.angle_beta   90.00
_cell.angle_gamma   90.00
#
_symmetry.space_group_name_H-M   'P 1'
#
loop_
_entity.id
_entity.type
_entity.pdbx_description
1 polymer ?
#
loop_
_entity_poly.entity_id
_entity_poly.type
_entity_poly.pdbx_seq_one_letter_code
_entity_poly.pdbx_strand_id
1 'polypeptide(L)' 'MSTVRELNGHAVNDWWSDIDTEVLALLEDGRPVSPAELGHRLGLSEAAASSLLWGLAVEGKIRIRLVERACS' A
#
# COMPACT_ATOMS: atom_id res chain seq x y z
N MET A 1 -4.84 32.73 -1.77
CA MET A 1 -3.93 31.57 -1.98
C MET A 1 -4.40 30.39 -1.13
N SER A 2 -5.59 29.83 -1.42
CA SER A 2 -6.20 28.79 -0.56
C SER A 2 -6.65 27.55 -1.34
N THR A 3 -7.05 27.72 -2.60
CA THR A 3 -7.58 26.64 -3.44
C THR A 3 -6.57 25.55 -3.81
N VAL A 4 -5.26 25.88 -3.92
CA VAL A 4 -4.23 24.92 -4.34
C VAL A 4 -3.95 23.85 -3.27
N ARG A 5 -4.15 24.16 -1.99
CA ARG A 5 -3.87 23.22 -0.88
C ARG A 5 -4.99 22.20 -0.66
N GLU A 6 -6.23 22.59 -0.89
CA GLU A 6 -7.41 21.72 -0.79
C GLU A 6 -7.51 20.78 -2.00
N LEU A 7 -7.22 21.27 -3.22
CA LEU A 7 -7.16 20.43 -4.42
C LEU A 7 -6.07 19.35 -4.32
N ASN A 8 -4.89 19.69 -3.79
CA ASN A 8 -3.84 18.70 -3.53
C ASN A 8 -4.25 17.70 -2.44
N GLY A 9 -5.01 18.13 -1.42
CA GLY A 9 -5.51 17.24 -0.38
C GLY A 9 -6.49 16.19 -0.91
N HIS A 10 -7.40 16.59 -1.78
CA HIS A 10 -8.35 15.67 -2.42
C HIS A 10 -7.67 14.77 -3.46
N ALA A 11 -6.83 15.31 -4.33
CA ALA A 11 -6.11 14.51 -5.33
C ALA A 11 -5.18 13.46 -4.68
N VAL A 12 -4.53 13.80 -3.56
CA VAL A 12 -3.70 12.84 -2.80
C VAL A 12 -4.56 11.79 -2.10
N ASN A 13 -5.73 12.16 -1.57
CA ASN A 13 -6.65 11.21 -0.94
C ASN A 13 -7.30 10.24 -1.95
N ASP A 14 -7.63 10.73 -3.14
CA ASP A 14 -8.17 9.91 -4.23
C ASP A 14 -7.09 8.95 -4.74
N TRP A 15 -5.85 9.44 -4.95
CA TRP A 15 -4.71 8.60 -5.29
C TRP A 15 -4.42 7.52 -4.22
N TRP A 16 -4.55 7.84 -2.94
CA TRP A 16 -4.42 6.85 -1.86
C TRP A 16 -5.54 5.81 -1.87
N SER A 17 -6.77 6.20 -2.21
CA SER A 17 -7.90 5.28 -2.32
C SER A 17 -7.75 4.31 -3.50
N ASP A 18 -7.18 4.80 -4.61
CA ASP A 18 -6.87 3.99 -5.78
C ASP A 18 -5.78 2.94 -5.46
N ILE A 19 -4.75 3.34 -4.71
CA ILE A 19 -3.68 2.42 -4.27
C ILE A 19 -4.21 1.31 -3.37
N ASP A 20 -5.08 1.62 -2.41
CA ASP A 20 -5.69 0.61 -1.53
C ASP A 20 -6.45 -0.43 -2.35
N THR A 21 -7.20 0.03 -3.35
CA THR A 21 -7.97 -0.84 -4.26
C THR A 21 -7.05 -1.74 -5.08
N GLU A 22 -5.96 -1.18 -5.61
CA GLU A 22 -4.98 -1.94 -6.39
C GLU A 22 -4.27 -3.00 -5.53
N VAL A 23 -3.91 -2.66 -4.30
CA VAL A 23 -3.28 -3.60 -3.34
C VAL A 23 -4.23 -4.75 -3.02
N LEU A 24 -5.52 -4.46 -2.80
CA LEU A 24 -6.52 -5.50 -2.54
C LEU A 24 -6.72 -6.41 -3.76
N ALA A 25 -6.81 -5.85 -4.97
CA ALA A 25 -6.91 -6.62 -6.21
C ALA A 25 -5.71 -7.55 -6.42
N LEU A 26 -4.50 -7.09 -6.10
CA LEU A 26 -3.28 -7.91 -6.16
C LEU A 26 -3.28 -9.08 -5.17
N LEU A 27 -4.09 -9.01 -4.10
CA LEU A 27 -4.21 -10.03 -3.06
C LEU A 27 -5.42 -10.97 -3.27
N GLU A 28 -6.37 -10.64 -4.15
CA GLU A 28 -7.59 -11.45 -4.41
C GLU A 28 -7.26 -12.87 -4.88
N ASP A 29 -6.13 -13.08 -5.55
CA ASP A 29 -5.67 -14.40 -5.98
C ASP A 29 -5.22 -15.31 -4.82
N GLY A 30 -5.24 -14.82 -3.58
CA GLY A 30 -4.85 -15.55 -2.36
C GLY A 30 -3.37 -15.91 -2.29
N ARG A 31 -2.58 -15.53 -3.30
CA ARG A 31 -1.14 -15.72 -3.37
C ARG A 31 -0.47 -14.70 -2.43
N PRO A 32 0.43 -15.14 -1.52
CA PRO A 32 1.26 -14.22 -0.76
C PRO A 32 2.11 -13.34 -1.69
N VAL A 33 2.15 -12.03 -1.41
CA VAL A 33 2.96 -11.05 -2.13
C VAL A 33 3.93 -10.43 -1.13
N SER A 34 5.22 -10.34 -1.49
CA SER A 34 6.22 -9.68 -0.65
C SER A 34 6.12 -8.15 -0.79
N PRO A 35 6.56 -7.36 0.22
CA PRO A 35 6.59 -5.91 0.12
C PRO A 35 7.43 -5.41 -1.07
N ALA A 36 8.52 -6.09 -1.42
CA ALA A 36 9.35 -5.75 -2.57
C ALA A 36 8.61 -5.93 -3.91
N GLU A 37 7.91 -7.05 -4.09
CA GLU A 37 7.10 -7.32 -5.29
C GLU A 37 5.94 -6.34 -5.39
N LEU A 38 5.27 -6.05 -4.26
CA LEU A 38 4.20 -5.06 -4.21
C LEU A 38 4.71 -3.66 -4.59
N GLY A 39 5.85 -3.24 -4.01
CA GLY A 39 6.48 -1.97 -4.33
C GLY A 39 6.83 -1.85 -5.81
N HIS A 40 7.37 -2.91 -6.41
CA HIS A 40 7.68 -2.93 -7.84
C HIS A 40 6.43 -2.71 -8.72
N ARG A 41 5.31 -3.36 -8.38
CA ARG A 41 4.05 -3.22 -9.14
C ARG A 41 3.45 -1.83 -9.02
N LEU A 42 3.53 -1.23 -7.83
CA LEU A 42 2.93 0.08 -7.53
C LEU A 42 3.87 1.28 -7.78
N GLY A 43 5.11 1.03 -8.25
CA GLY A 43 6.12 2.09 -8.40
C GLY A 43 6.59 2.71 -7.07
N LEU A 44 6.48 1.96 -5.97
CA LEU A 44 6.87 2.38 -4.62
C LEU A 44 8.20 1.73 -4.20
N SER A 45 8.90 2.39 -3.28
CA SER A 45 10.00 1.71 -2.58
C SER A 45 9.46 0.61 -1.67
N GLU A 46 10.28 -0.41 -1.39
CA GLU A 46 9.90 -1.50 -0.48
C GLU A 46 9.51 -0.98 0.92
N ALA A 47 10.20 0.06 1.42
CA ALA A 47 9.87 0.71 2.69
C ALA A 47 8.49 1.40 2.66
N ALA A 48 8.14 2.05 1.55
CA ALA A 48 6.83 2.67 1.37
C ALA A 48 5.73 1.61 1.28
N ALA A 49 5.95 0.53 0.52
CA ALA A 49 5.03 -0.60 0.43
C ALA A 49 4.83 -1.28 1.79
N SER A 50 5.91 -1.46 2.57
CA SER A 50 5.83 -2.01 3.93
C SER A 50 5.00 -1.15 4.87
N SER A 51 5.17 0.18 4.80
CA SER A 51 4.39 1.13 5.61
C SER A 51 2.92 1.13 5.22
N LEU A 52 2.62 1.02 3.93
CA LEU A 52 1.26 0.92 3.42
C LEU A 52 0.56 -0.37 3.88
N LEU A 53 1.24 -1.51 3.75
CA LEU A 53 0.74 -2.80 4.25
C LEU A 53 0.46 -2.75 5.75
N TRP A 54 1.31 -2.08 6.53
CA TRP A 54 1.06 -1.85 7.95
C TRP A 54 -0.23 -1.04 8.18
N GLY A 55 -0.42 0.07 7.47
CA GLY A 55 -1.64 0.89 7.56
C GLY A 55 -2.91 0.09 7.26
N LEU A 56 -2.92 -0.63 6.14
CA LEU A 56 -4.04 -1.49 5.74
C LEU A 56 -4.34 -2.60 6.77
N ALA A 57 -3.30 -3.15 7.40
CA ALA A 57 -3.47 -4.15 8.46
C ALA A 57 -4.08 -3.54 9.73
N VAL A 58 -3.66 -2.33 10.11
CA VAL A 58 -4.23 -1.59 11.26
C VAL A 58 -5.70 -1.25 11.01
N GLU A 59 -6.06 -0.91 9.77
CA GLU A 59 -7.44 -0.65 9.36
C GLU A 59 -8.30 -1.93 9.22
N GLY A 60 -7.68 -3.11 9.31
CA GLY A 60 -8.37 -4.39 9.20
C GLY A 60 -8.71 -4.82 7.76
N LYS A 61 -8.18 -4.11 6.75
CA LYS A 61 -8.38 -4.41 5.32
C LYS A 61 -7.59 -5.65 4.87
N ILE A 62 -6.44 -5.91 5.50
CA ILE A 62 -5.63 -7.11 5.24
C ILE A 62 -5.18 -7.79 6.53
N ARG A 63 -4.61 -9.01 6.41
CA ARG A 63 -3.96 -9.71 7.52
C ARG A 63 -2.54 -10.13 7.14
N ILE A 64 -1.55 -9.68 7.92
CA ILE A 64 -0.16 -10.14 7.79
C ILE A 64 -0.06 -11.56 8.40
N ARG A 65 0.26 -12.56 7.57
CA ARG A 65 0.32 -13.99 8.00
C ARG A 65 1.71 -14.61 7.97
N LEU A 66 2.59 -14.13 7.09
CA LEU A 66 3.93 -14.67 6.89
C LEU A 66 4.94 -13.56 7.19
N VAL A 67 5.90 -13.89 8.04
CA VAL A 67 7.09 -13.07 8.32
C VAL A 67 8.28 -14.02 8.29
N GLU A 68 9.37 -13.58 7.67
CA GLU A 68 10.60 -14.34 7.61
C GLU A 68 11.76 -13.52 8.16
N ARG A 69 12.84 -14.19 8.51
CA ARG A 69 14.07 -13.52 8.91
C ARG A 69 14.73 -12.97 7.65
N ALA A 70 14.97 -11.65 7.60
CA ALA A 70 15.82 -11.07 6.56
C ALA A 70 17.20 -11.73 6.59
N CYS A 71 17.65 -12.23 5.43
CA CYS A 71 19.01 -12.75 5.30
C CYS A 71 20.01 -11.65 5.65
N SER A 72 20.96 -12.01 6.51
CA SER A 72 22.11 -11.20 6.94
C SER A 72 23.21 -11.24 5.90
#